data_AF-A0AAU8JPY2-F1
#
_entry.id   AF-A0AAU8JPY2-F1
#
_cell.length_a   1.000
_cell.length_b   1.000
_cell.length_c   1.000
_cell.angle_alpha   90.00
_cell.angle_beta   90.00
_cell.angle_gamma   90.00
#
_symmetry.space_group_name_H-M   'P 1'
#
loop_
_entity.id
_entity.type
_entity.pdbx_description
1 polymer ?
#
loop_
_entity_poly.entity_id
_entity_poly.type
_entity_poly.pdbx_seq_one_letter_code
_entity_poly.pdbx_strand_id
1 'polypeptide(L)'
;MTTPTSVTLEGMHAALGSFREAHGSARAQLAAMNEQVAALGGIWTGDAAGTFSGAMQTWLRDFTSVVSALDEMAHTLEGNTGVYRSTTADVDQIAAGVNSSMNKPLAGL
;
A
#
# COMPACT_ATOMS: atom_id res chain seq x y z
N MET A 1 12.61 -0.02 28.97
CA MET A 1 12.31 1.02 27.96
C MET A 1 12.03 0.29 26.65
N THR A 2 10.77 0.17 26.25
CA THR A 2 10.38 -0.45 24.97
C THR A 2 10.65 0.56 23.87
N THR A 3 11.72 0.36 23.10
CA THR A 3 11.97 1.12 21.88
C THR A 3 10.75 0.99 20.98
N PRO A 4 10.00 2.08 20.67
CA PRO A 4 8.94 1.97 19.69
C PRO A 4 9.62 1.78 18.34
N THR A 5 9.78 0.52 17.91
CA THR A 5 10.14 0.17 16.53
C THR A 5 8.93 0.39 15.63
N SER A 6 8.32 1.57 15.71
CA SER A 6 7.39 2.04 14.71
C SER A 6 8.27 2.72 13.68
N VAL A 7 8.36 2.14 12.49
CA VAL A 7 8.59 2.94 11.28
C VAL A 7 7.74 4.20 11.46
N THR A 8 8.36 5.39 11.46
CA THR A 8 7.64 6.61 11.84
C THR A 8 6.34 6.69 11.05
N LEU A 9 5.24 7.13 11.67
CA LEU A 9 3.94 7.27 10.98
C LEU A 9 4.09 8.01 9.64
N GLU A 10 4.99 8.98 9.61
CA GLU A 10 5.44 9.71 8.43
C GLU A 10 6.08 8.81 7.37
N GLY A 11 7.03 7.93 7.75
CA GLY A 11 7.62 6.95 6.85
C GLY A 11 6.60 5.95 6.28
N MET A 12 5.63 5.51 7.09
CA MET A 12 4.54 4.66 6.60
C MET A 12 3.61 5.39 5.64
N HIS A 13 3.32 6.68 5.88
CA HIS A 13 2.50 7.49 5.00
C HIS A 13 3.21 7.78 3.66
N ALA A 14 4.51 8.08 3.70
CA ALA A 14 5.33 8.23 2.50
C ALA A 14 5.37 6.93 1.69
N ALA A 15 5.60 5.79 2.35
CA ALA A 15 5.57 4.48 1.70
C ALA A 15 4.21 4.17 1.07
N LEU A 16 3.09 4.47 1.75
CA LEU A 16 1.75 4.32 1.20
C LEU A 16 1.57 5.10 -0.11
N GLY A 17 2.04 6.34 -0.16
CA GLY A 17 2.05 7.15 -1.38
C GLY A 17 2.81 6.45 -2.51
N SER A 18 4.02 5.97 -2.25
CA SER A 18 4.83 5.25 -3.24
C SER A 18 4.18 3.95 -3.71
N PHE A 19 3.56 3.16 -2.82
CA PHE A 19 2.85 1.94 -3.20
C PHE A 19 1.62 2.24 -4.07
N ARG A 20 0.86 3.29 -3.77
CA ARG A 20 -0.29 3.71 -4.59
C ARG A 20 0.14 4.16 -5.98
N GLU A 21 1.21 4.95 -6.08
CA GLU A 21 1.76 5.38 -7.35
C GLU A 21 2.27 4.19 -8.18
N ALA A 22 3.04 3.29 -7.54
CA ALA A 22 3.53 2.08 -8.18
C ALA A 22 2.39 1.16 -8.65
N HIS A 23 1.33 0.99 -7.84
CA HIS A 23 0.14 0.24 -8.21
C HIS A 23 -0.56 0.84 -9.44
N GLY A 24 -0.78 2.16 -9.44
CA GLY A 24 -1.38 2.87 -10.57
C GLY A 24 -0.55 2.73 -11.86
N SER A 25 0.77 2.89 -11.76
CA SER A 25 1.70 2.73 -12.89
C SER A 25 1.70 1.30 -13.41
N ALA A 26 1.75 0.30 -12.52
CA ALA A 26 1.72 -1.12 -12.90
C ALA A 26 0.40 -1.48 -13.61
N ARG A 27 -0.76 -0.98 -13.13
CA ARG A 27 -2.04 -1.19 -13.81
C ARG A 27 -2.06 -0.59 -15.22
N ALA A 28 -1.52 0.62 -15.40
CA ALA A 28 -1.44 1.26 -16.71
C ALA A 28 -0.55 0.46 -17.67
N GLN A 29 0.60 -0.04 -17.19
CA GLN A 29 1.50 -0.89 -17.96
C GLN A 29 0.84 -2.22 -18.34
N LEU A 30 0.09 -2.85 -17.43
CA LEU A 30 -0.65 -4.08 -17.70
C LEU A 30 -1.69 -3.87 -18.82
N ALA A 31 -2.45 -2.77 -18.76
CA ALA A 31 -3.44 -2.43 -19.79
C ALA A 31 -2.78 -2.21 -21.16
N ALA A 32 -1.70 -1.41 -21.19
CA ALA A 32 -0.97 -1.13 -22.43
C ALA A 32 -0.38 -2.40 -23.06
N MET A 33 0.18 -3.29 -22.26
CA MET A 33 0.68 -4.58 -22.76
C MET A 33 -0.45 -5.46 -23.29
N ASN A 34 -1.58 -5.54 -22.60
CA ASN A 34 -2.72 -6.32 -23.06
C ASN A 34 -3.22 -5.86 -24.45
N GLU A 35 -3.25 -4.54 -24.70
CA GLU A 35 -3.56 -3.97 -26.01
C GLU A 35 -2.53 -4.35 -27.09
N GLN A 36 -1.24 -4.24 -26.78
CA GLN A 36 -0.16 -4.62 -27.71
C GLN A 36 -0.22 -6.10 -28.08
N VAL A 37 -0.54 -6.95 -27.12
CA VAL A 37 -0.66 -8.40 -27.32
C VAL A 37 -1.86 -8.75 -28.18
N ALA A 38 -3.00 -8.11 -27.94
CA ALA A 38 -4.18 -8.27 -28.77
C ALA A 38 -3.92 -7.85 -30.22
N ALA A 39 -3.21 -6.72 -30.40
CA ALA A 39 -2.82 -6.23 -31.73
C ALA A 39 -1.88 -7.22 -32.44
N LEU A 40 -0.85 -7.74 -31.75
CA LEU A 40 0.08 -8.71 -32.31
C LEU A 40 -0.60 -10.05 -32.65
N GLY A 41 -1.48 -10.54 -31.78
CA GLY A 41 -2.22 -11.79 -31.99
C GLY A 41 -3.16 -11.74 -33.20
N GLY A 42 -3.65 -10.55 -33.58
CA GLY A 42 -4.46 -10.38 -34.79
C GLY A 42 -3.69 -10.50 -36.10
N ILE A 43 -2.36 -10.31 -36.08
CA ILE A 43 -1.51 -10.21 -37.29
C ILE A 43 -0.52 -11.38 -37.38
N TRP A 44 -0.13 -11.96 -36.25
CA TRP A 44 0.86 -13.04 -36.19
C TRP A 44 0.19 -14.40 -36.00
N THR A 45 0.08 -15.18 -37.09
CA THR A 45 -0.42 -16.56 -37.08
C THR A 45 0.70 -17.57 -37.36
N GLY A 46 0.64 -18.76 -36.76
CA GLY A 46 1.58 -19.89 -36.98
C GLY A 46 2.26 -20.38 -35.70
N ASP A 47 3.10 -21.42 -35.78
CA ASP A 47 3.72 -22.08 -34.61
C ASP A 47 4.56 -21.12 -33.75
N ALA A 48 5.24 -20.14 -34.37
CA ALA A 48 5.99 -19.11 -33.64
C ALA A 48 5.07 -18.18 -32.81
N ALA A 49 3.84 -17.95 -33.27
CA ALA A 49 2.85 -17.16 -32.53
C ALA A 49 2.36 -17.90 -31.27
N GLY A 50 2.34 -19.23 -31.29
CA GLY A 50 1.99 -20.05 -30.12
C GLY A 50 2.96 -19.86 -28.96
N THR A 51 4.27 -19.92 -29.23
CA THR A 51 5.32 -19.72 -28.21
C THR A 51 5.26 -18.31 -27.62
N PHE A 52 5.15 -17.28 -28.45
CA PHE A 52 5.05 -15.89 -27.99
C PHE A 52 3.77 -15.67 -27.17
N SER A 53 2.63 -16.17 -27.65
CA SER A 53 1.34 -16.07 -26.94
C SER A 53 1.37 -16.76 -25.58
N GLY A 54 2.03 -17.93 -25.48
CA GLY A 54 2.19 -18.65 -24.22
C GLY A 54 3.08 -17.92 -23.22
N ALA A 55 4.22 -17.38 -23.67
CA ALA A 55 5.08 -16.55 -22.84
C ALA A 55 4.35 -15.30 -22.33
N MET A 56 3.54 -14.70 -23.20
CA MET A 56 2.78 -13.49 -22.87
C MET A 56 1.65 -13.74 -21.86
N GLN A 57 0.90 -14.84 -22.01
CA GLN A 57 -0.10 -15.22 -21.00
C GLN A 57 0.54 -15.47 -19.63
N THR A 58 1.74 -16.03 -19.61
CA THR A 58 2.51 -16.22 -18.37
C THR A 58 2.92 -14.89 -17.77
N TRP A 59 3.49 -14.00 -18.58
CA TRP A 59 3.84 -12.65 -18.15
C TRP A 59 2.63 -11.88 -17.61
N LEU A 60 1.47 -11.90 -18.29
CA LEU A 60 0.24 -11.24 -17.85
C LEU A 60 -0.23 -11.74 -16.48
N ARG A 61 -0.21 -13.06 -16.26
CA ARG A 61 -0.57 -13.68 -14.97
C ARG A 61 0.39 -13.27 -13.86
N ASP A 62 1.69 -13.33 -14.12
CA ASP A 62 2.70 -13.01 -13.13
C ASP A 62 2.66 -11.51 -12.78
N PHE A 63 2.48 -10.65 -13.78
CA PHE A 63 2.36 -9.21 -13.59
C PHE A 63 1.06 -8.82 -12.87
N THR A 64 -0.04 -9.53 -13.12
CA THR A 64 -1.27 -9.38 -12.32
C THR A 64 -1.01 -9.68 -10.84
N SER A 65 -0.17 -10.68 -10.55
CA SER A 65 0.20 -11.00 -9.16
C SER A 65 1.00 -9.87 -8.51
N VAL A 66 1.89 -9.21 -9.27
CA VAL A 66 2.61 -8.00 -8.80
C VAL A 66 1.65 -6.86 -8.50
N VAL A 67 0.68 -6.61 -9.39
CA VAL A 67 -0.35 -5.58 -9.20
C VAL A 67 -1.14 -5.85 -7.92
N SER A 68 -1.57 -7.09 -7.69
CA SER A 68 -2.30 -7.49 -6.48
C SER A 68 -1.47 -7.31 -5.21
N ALA A 69 -0.18 -7.66 -5.23
CA ALA A 69 0.71 -7.49 -4.09
C ALA A 69 0.93 -6.01 -3.74
N LEU A 70 1.00 -5.13 -4.74
CA LEU A 70 1.08 -3.68 -4.53
C LEU A 70 -0.19 -3.13 -3.87
N ASP A 71 -1.37 -3.62 -4.29
CA ASP A 71 -2.65 -3.25 -3.70
C ASP A 71 -2.79 -3.72 -2.24
N GLU A 72 -2.41 -4.97 -1.97
CA GLU A 72 -2.41 -5.55 -0.62
C GLU A 72 -1.49 -4.77 0.34
N MET A 73 -0.30 -4.38 -0.12
CA MET A 73 0.62 -3.57 0.67
C MET A 73 0.08 -2.17 0.93
N ALA A 74 -0.55 -1.53 -0.07
CA ALA A 74 -1.21 -0.24 0.13
C ALA A 74 -2.35 -0.34 1.15
N HIS A 75 -3.18 -1.38 1.07
CA HIS A 75 -4.29 -1.61 2.00
C HIS A 75 -3.79 -1.87 3.42
N THR A 76 -2.75 -2.68 3.58
CA THR A 76 -2.14 -3.00 4.87
C THR A 76 -1.54 -1.76 5.54
N LEU A 77 -0.82 -0.93 4.77
CA LEU A 77 -0.27 0.32 5.28
C LEU A 77 -1.36 1.32 5.66
N GLU A 78 -2.45 1.42 4.88
CA GLU A 78 -3.59 2.26 5.22
C GLU A 78 -4.28 1.81 6.51
N GLY A 79 -4.54 0.51 6.67
CA GLY A 79 -5.10 -0.05 7.90
C GLY A 79 -4.22 0.21 9.12
N ASN A 80 -2.92 -0.05 9.02
CA ASN A 80 -1.96 0.15 10.11
C ASN A 80 -1.81 1.63 10.49
N THR A 81 -1.76 2.54 9.50
CA THR A 81 -1.66 3.99 9.76
C THR A 81 -2.94 4.57 10.35
N GLY A 82 -4.12 4.05 9.96
CA GLY A 82 -5.41 4.41 10.55
C GLY A 82 -5.50 4.02 12.03
N VAL A 83 -5.10 2.80 12.37
CA VAL A 83 -5.06 2.30 13.77
C VAL A 83 -4.06 3.09 14.62
N TYR A 84 -2.88 3.40 14.06
CA TYR A 84 -1.87 4.19 14.77
C TYR A 84 -2.38 5.62 15.07
N ARG A 85 -3.03 6.28 14.10
CA ARG A 85 -3.62 7.61 14.30
C ARG A 85 -4.69 7.62 15.39
N SER A 86 -5.60 6.64 15.38
CA SER A 86 -6.64 6.52 16.41
C SER A 86 -6.03 6.33 17.80
N THR A 87 -5.04 5.42 17.91
CA THR A 87 -4.41 5.10 19.19
C THR A 87 -3.62 6.29 19.75
N THR A 88 -2.88 7.03 18.90
CA THR A 88 -2.17 8.23 19.35
C THR A 88 -3.14 9.33 19.80
N ALA A 89 -4.24 9.55 19.08
CA ALA A 89 -5.25 10.53 19.49
C ALA A 89 -5.86 10.17 20.85
N ASP A 90 -6.18 8.90 21.09
CA ASP A 90 -6.71 8.43 22.37
C ASP A 90 -5.68 8.59 23.50
N VAL A 91 -4.41 8.27 23.26
CA VAL A 91 -3.32 8.43 24.23
C VAL A 91 -3.08 9.90 24.55
N ASP A 92 -3.06 10.80 23.56
CA ASP A 92 -2.88 12.24 23.77
C ASP A 92 -4.06 12.84 24.56
N GLN A 93 -5.29 12.39 24.28
CA GLN A 93 -6.48 12.86 24.99
C GLN A 93 -6.50 12.37 26.45
N ILE A 94 -6.10 11.11 26.69
CA ILE A 94 -5.92 10.57 28.05
C ILE A 94 -4.78 11.29 28.77
N ALA A 95 -3.64 11.51 28.12
CA ALA A 95 -2.50 12.22 28.69
C ALA A 95 -2.85 13.67 29.04
N ALA A 96 -3.60 14.38 28.19
CA ALA A 96 -4.10 15.72 28.46
C ALA A 96 -5.10 15.74 29.65
N GLY A 97 -5.97 14.74 29.76
CA GLY A 97 -6.90 14.56 30.89
C GLY A 97 -6.20 14.23 32.21
N VAL A 98 -5.15 13.42 32.18
CA VAL A 98 -4.34 13.08 33.36
C VAL A 98 -3.50 14.28 33.80
N ASN A 99 -2.87 15.00 32.87
CA ASN A 99 -2.07 16.18 33.21
C ASN A 99 -2.92 17.31 33.82
N SER A 100 -4.15 17.50 33.31
CA SER A 100 -5.09 18.49 33.86
C SER A 100 -5.65 18.11 35.24
N SER A 101 -5.75 16.82 35.57
CA SER A 101 -6.15 16.35 36.90
C SER A 101 -4.98 16.34 37.91
N MET A 102 -3.74 16.16 37.45
CA MET A 102 -2.54 16.26 38.28
C MET A 102 -2.12 17.70 38.59
N ASN A 103 -2.47 18.68 37.73
CA ASN A 103 -2.16 20.09 37.94
C ASN A 103 -3.21 20.84 38.81
N LYS A 104 -4.12 20.13 39.49
CA LYS A 104 -4.97 20.73 40.51
C LYS A 104 -4.23 20.62 41.85
N PRO A 105 -3.59 21.69 42.36
CA PRO A 105 -2.95 21.62 43.66
C PRO A 105 -4.02 21.32 44.70
N LEU A 106 -3.67 20.54 45.73
CA LEU A 106 -4.46 20.38 46.95
C LEU A 106 -4.56 21.73 47.66
N ALA A 107 -5.37 22.65 47.13
CA ALA A 107 -5.76 23.88 47.78
C ALA A 107 -6.98 23.56 48.65
N GLY A 108 -6.71 23.04 49.86
CA GLY A 108 -7.76 22.72 50.81
C GLY A 108 -7.28 21.87 51.98
N LEU A 109 -6.36 22.39 52.78
CA LEU A 109 -6.22 22.13 54.22
C LEU A 109 -5.73 23.41 54.90
#